data_AF-A0A523IG82-F1
#
_entry.id   AF-A0A523IG82-F1
#
_cell.length_a   1.000
_cell.length_b   1.000
_cell.length_c   1.000
_cell.angle_alpha   90.00
_cell.angle_beta   90.00
_cell.angle_gamma   90.00
#
_symmetry.space_group_name_H-M   'P 1'
#
loop_
_entity.id
_entity.type
_entity.pdbx_description
1 polymer ?
#
loop_
_entity_poly.entity_id
_entity_poly.type
_entity_poly.pdbx_seq_one_letter_code
_entity_poly.pdbx_strand_id
1 'polypeptide(L)'
;MSANKTSKFNKLQLAVYILYSLFFLLPQVSQASENLDAKRILSLVDYIGGDYQNAVLNGKVINEDEYTEMLDFSESARLFANNIETEKAYIKNDTLLLNKLIIDKASIEEVLDLSNKIEQNLISDFNLKTFPTVSPSTELGKLLYMNNCSQCHGINGMADGPLAEGLMPHPAKFSEGDLIQELSAFKIYNTVSFGIKGTGMPSFPKLSEEQKWNIAFYVLSIRYGNNSENLEFTHEIPDKLKDYKLLATMSDDDIRGGLSSSAYNKDQINEIISQIRSNTGFSGEIEGSGNKPLILAGALLSESLKLYENGDKQLAYSKAIDAYLQGFEKVENKLAVRDKKLTLEIENKFSEFRAQIKSDHGVENLQNTYQQLDANLTSASLLLTNTKPLGKLFSFLQSFAIIVREGLEAVLIVAAIIAFLTATGSRKAIKYVHYGWVSALIAGLATWML
;
A
#
# COMPACT_ATOMS: atom_id res chain seq x y z
N MET A 1 -23.43 -25.01 -60.01
CA MET A 1 -23.05 -25.80 -58.81
C MET A 1 -21.75 -25.24 -58.23
N SER A 2 -21.82 -24.18 -57.41
CA SER A 2 -20.67 -23.72 -56.63
C SER A 2 -21.19 -22.79 -55.53
N ALA A 3 -21.10 -23.23 -54.27
CA ALA A 3 -21.03 -22.42 -53.05
C ALA A 3 -21.40 -23.30 -51.84
N ASN A 4 -20.44 -24.06 -51.29
CA ASN A 4 -20.57 -24.52 -49.89
C ASN A 4 -19.26 -25.09 -49.27
N LYS A 5 -18.13 -24.37 -49.37
CA LYS A 5 -16.87 -24.84 -48.74
C LYS A 5 -16.11 -23.85 -47.85
N THR A 6 -16.63 -22.64 -47.62
CA THR A 6 -15.88 -21.57 -46.93
C THR A 6 -16.34 -21.22 -45.49
N SER A 7 -17.25 -21.98 -44.85
CA SER A 7 -17.72 -21.63 -43.49
C SER A 7 -17.24 -22.56 -42.35
N LYS A 8 -16.60 -23.70 -42.65
CA LYS A 8 -16.10 -24.63 -41.62
C LYS A 8 -14.72 -24.30 -41.05
N PHE A 9 -13.90 -23.54 -41.76
CA PHE A 9 -12.51 -23.27 -41.34
C PHE A 9 -12.40 -22.21 -40.21
N ASN A 10 -13.37 -21.29 -40.08
CA ASN A 10 -13.31 -20.23 -39.06
C ASN A 10 -13.80 -20.67 -37.67
N LYS A 11 -14.71 -21.64 -37.57
CA LYS A 11 -15.23 -22.08 -36.26
C LYS A 11 -14.24 -22.92 -35.47
N LEU A 12 -13.42 -23.72 -36.16
CA LEU A 12 -12.41 -24.56 -35.50
C LEU A 12 -11.24 -23.73 -34.97
N GLN A 13 -10.76 -22.73 -35.73
CA GLN A 13 -9.72 -21.81 -35.25
C GLN A 13 -10.22 -20.97 -34.08
N LEU A 14 -11.46 -20.44 -34.14
CA LEU A 14 -12.04 -19.69 -33.02
C LEU A 14 -12.20 -20.55 -31.76
N ALA A 15 -12.62 -21.82 -31.90
CA ALA A 15 -12.69 -22.75 -30.78
C ALA A 15 -11.32 -23.09 -30.19
N VAL A 16 -10.28 -23.22 -31.03
CA VAL A 16 -8.89 -23.43 -30.58
C VAL A 16 -8.36 -22.18 -29.87
N TYR A 17 -8.63 -20.96 -30.36
CA TYR A 17 -8.25 -19.72 -29.67
C TYR A 17 -9.00 -19.53 -28.34
N ILE A 18 -10.28 -19.92 -28.25
CA ILE A 18 -11.04 -19.92 -27.00
C ILE A 18 -10.49 -20.97 -26.03
N LEU A 19 -10.15 -22.18 -26.50
CA LEU A 19 -9.51 -23.19 -25.66
C LEU A 19 -8.10 -22.77 -25.21
N TYR A 20 -7.30 -22.15 -26.08
CA TYR A 20 -5.97 -21.64 -25.73
C TYR A 20 -6.05 -20.49 -24.72
N SER A 21 -7.01 -19.58 -24.87
CA SER A 21 -7.22 -18.48 -23.91
C SER A 21 -7.78 -18.97 -22.57
N LEU A 22 -8.66 -19.98 -22.56
CA LEU A 22 -9.10 -20.67 -21.34
C LEU A 22 -7.96 -21.42 -20.63
N PHE A 23 -6.99 -21.97 -21.39
CA PHE A 23 -5.85 -22.69 -20.83
C PHE A 23 -4.83 -21.75 -20.13
N PHE A 24 -4.72 -20.50 -20.57
CA PHE A 24 -3.85 -19.49 -19.93
C PHE A 24 -4.48 -18.77 -18.73
N LEU A 25 -5.82 -18.83 -18.57
CA LEU A 25 -6.53 -18.22 -17.44
C LEU A 25 -6.58 -19.12 -16.19
N LEU A 26 -6.50 -20.44 -16.35
CA LEU A 26 -6.59 -21.42 -15.25
C LEU A 26 -5.42 -21.37 -14.24
N PRO A 27 -4.14 -21.19 -14.64
CA PRO A 27 -3.02 -21.17 -13.68
C PRO A 27 -3.04 -19.93 -12.78
N GLN A 28 -3.46 -18.76 -13.31
CA GLN A 28 -3.39 -17.50 -12.56
C GLN A 28 -4.42 -17.42 -11.43
N VAL A 29 -5.60 -18.00 -11.61
CA VAL A 29 -6.63 -18.06 -10.55
C VAL A 29 -6.19 -19.00 -9.42
N SER A 30 -5.56 -20.12 -9.75
CA SER A 30 -4.99 -21.07 -8.77
C SER A 30 -3.91 -20.40 -7.92
N GLN A 31 -2.95 -19.74 -8.57
CA GLN A 31 -1.83 -19.07 -7.88
C GLN A 31 -2.28 -17.87 -7.02
N ALA A 32 -3.30 -17.11 -7.46
CA ALA A 32 -3.86 -16.02 -6.66
C ALA A 32 -4.62 -16.52 -5.42
N SER A 33 -5.35 -17.63 -5.55
CA SER A 33 -6.02 -18.29 -4.42
C SER A 33 -5.02 -18.88 -3.42
N GLU A 34 -3.98 -19.54 -3.93
CA GLU A 34 -2.93 -20.12 -3.08
C GLU A 34 -2.13 -19.04 -2.35
N ASN A 35 -1.81 -17.91 -3.00
CA ASN A 35 -1.20 -16.74 -2.34
C ASN A 35 -2.09 -16.16 -1.24
N LEU A 36 -3.42 -16.17 -1.41
CA LEU A 36 -4.35 -15.73 -0.38
C LEU A 36 -4.34 -16.66 0.84
N ASP A 37 -4.33 -17.98 0.61
CA ASP A 37 -4.24 -18.97 1.68
C ASP A 37 -2.88 -18.92 2.38
N ALA A 38 -1.78 -18.71 1.64
CA ALA A 38 -0.45 -18.48 2.20
C ALA A 38 -0.41 -17.25 3.11
N LYS A 39 -1.05 -16.12 2.72
CA LYS A 39 -1.18 -14.94 3.57
C LYS A 39 -2.01 -15.21 4.84
N ARG A 40 -3.07 -16.02 4.75
CA ARG A 40 -3.90 -16.40 5.91
C ARG A 40 -3.13 -17.27 6.88
N ILE A 41 -2.41 -18.27 6.39
CA ILE A 41 -1.55 -19.12 7.22
C ILE A 41 -0.50 -18.26 7.91
N LEU A 42 0.17 -17.37 7.16
CA LEU A 42 1.16 -16.45 7.71
C LEU A 42 0.59 -15.64 8.87
N SER A 43 -0.61 -15.05 8.70
CA SER A 43 -1.27 -14.29 9.76
C SER A 43 -1.67 -15.12 10.98
N LEU A 44 -2.11 -16.36 10.80
CA LEU A 44 -2.51 -17.24 11.91
C LEU A 44 -1.31 -17.73 12.70
N VAL A 45 -0.22 -18.06 12.00
CA VAL A 45 1.02 -18.56 12.61
C VAL A 45 1.75 -17.46 13.37
N ASP A 46 1.80 -16.25 12.83
CA ASP A 46 2.34 -15.05 13.51
C ASP A 46 1.58 -14.73 14.80
N TYR A 47 0.25 -14.86 14.77
CA TYR A 47 -0.58 -14.73 15.98
C TYR A 47 -0.22 -15.81 17.02
N ILE A 48 -0.24 -17.08 16.62
CA ILE A 48 0.11 -18.20 17.51
C ILE A 48 1.50 -18.00 18.13
N GLY A 49 2.51 -17.65 17.32
CA GLY A 49 3.88 -17.48 17.78
C GLY A 49 4.01 -16.40 18.86
N GLY A 50 3.35 -15.26 18.69
CA GLY A 50 3.42 -14.13 19.63
C GLY A 50 2.60 -14.34 20.91
N ASP A 51 1.42 -14.95 20.78
CA ASP A 51 0.39 -14.90 21.83
C ASP A 51 0.29 -16.22 22.63
N TYR A 52 0.94 -17.30 22.21
CA TYR A 52 0.87 -18.62 22.89
C TYR A 52 1.25 -18.57 24.38
N GLN A 53 2.18 -17.69 24.77
CA GLN A 53 2.60 -17.49 26.16
C GLN A 53 1.45 -17.03 27.09
N ASN A 54 0.42 -16.38 26.53
CA ASN A 54 -0.76 -15.93 27.27
C ASN A 54 -1.75 -17.08 27.52
N ALA A 55 -1.68 -18.14 26.71
CA ALA A 55 -2.50 -19.33 26.82
C ALA A 55 -1.88 -20.41 27.71
N VAL A 56 -0.58 -20.69 27.53
CA VAL A 56 0.12 -21.81 28.17
C VAL A 56 1.45 -21.36 28.76
N LEU A 57 1.68 -21.70 30.03
CA LEU A 57 2.94 -21.45 30.72
C LEU A 57 3.40 -22.71 31.47
N ASN A 58 4.65 -23.13 31.23
CA ASN A 58 5.24 -24.34 31.83
C ASN A 58 4.38 -25.60 31.63
N GLY A 59 3.82 -25.77 30.42
CA GLY A 59 2.97 -26.91 30.06
C GLY A 59 1.59 -26.92 30.69
N LYS A 60 1.18 -25.83 31.36
CA LYS A 60 -0.15 -25.66 31.95
C LYS A 60 -0.92 -24.57 31.23
N VAL A 61 -2.19 -24.82 30.96
CA VAL A 61 -3.11 -23.79 30.47
C VAL A 61 -3.34 -22.78 31.59
N ILE A 62 -2.99 -21.52 31.32
CA ILE A 62 -3.17 -20.39 32.25
C ILE A 62 -4.39 -19.54 31.86
N ASN A 63 -4.83 -19.63 30.60
CA ASN A 63 -6.06 -19.03 30.10
C ASN A 63 -6.73 -19.99 29.11
N GLU A 64 -7.92 -20.49 29.46
CA GLU A 64 -8.66 -21.49 28.65
C GLU A 64 -9.22 -20.91 27.35
N ASP A 65 -9.64 -19.64 27.34
CA ASP A 65 -10.19 -18.99 26.16
C ASP A 65 -9.08 -18.78 25.11
N GLU A 66 -7.95 -18.23 25.54
CA GLU A 66 -6.76 -18.07 24.69
C GLU A 66 -6.24 -19.42 24.18
N TYR A 67 -6.20 -20.44 25.03
CA TYR A 67 -5.79 -21.79 24.61
C TYR A 67 -6.73 -22.40 23.58
N THR A 68 -8.04 -22.18 23.72
CA THR A 68 -9.04 -22.59 22.72
C THR A 68 -8.80 -21.87 21.39
N GLU A 69 -8.49 -20.58 21.43
CA GLU A 69 -8.17 -19.81 20.22
C GLU A 69 -6.90 -20.33 19.52
N MET A 70 -5.83 -20.65 20.27
CA MET A 70 -4.62 -21.27 19.72
C MET A 70 -4.92 -22.59 18.99
N LEU A 71 -5.82 -23.41 19.54
CA LEU A 71 -6.25 -24.66 18.90
C LEU A 71 -7.02 -24.38 17.60
N ASP A 72 -7.97 -23.45 17.62
CA ASP A 72 -8.78 -23.08 16.46
C ASP A 72 -7.95 -22.46 15.34
N PHE A 73 -6.98 -21.61 15.69
CA PHE A 73 -6.10 -20.95 14.72
C PHE A 73 -5.10 -21.93 14.11
N SER A 74 -4.52 -22.82 14.91
CA SER A 74 -3.59 -23.84 14.39
C SER A 74 -4.30 -24.85 13.50
N GLU A 75 -5.53 -25.24 13.82
CA GLU A 75 -6.36 -26.08 12.96
C GLU A 75 -6.74 -25.35 11.66
N SER A 76 -7.12 -24.07 11.74
CA SER A 76 -7.42 -23.26 10.56
C SER A 76 -6.20 -23.13 9.63
N ALA A 77 -5.01 -22.89 10.19
CA ALA A 77 -3.76 -22.84 9.44
C ALA A 77 -3.48 -24.17 8.72
N ARG A 78 -3.69 -25.30 9.40
CA ARG A 78 -3.57 -26.64 8.82
C ARG A 78 -4.58 -26.89 7.70
N LEU A 79 -5.81 -26.40 7.84
CA LEU A 79 -6.84 -26.51 6.80
C LEU A 79 -6.47 -25.70 5.56
N PHE A 80 -6.02 -24.45 5.71
CA PHE A 80 -5.53 -23.65 4.58
C PHE A 80 -4.30 -24.27 3.93
N ALA A 81 -3.39 -24.88 4.71
CA ALA A 81 -2.21 -25.55 4.17
C ALA A 81 -2.54 -26.79 3.30
N ASN A 82 -3.77 -27.32 3.33
CA ASN A 82 -4.20 -28.36 2.40
C ASN A 82 -4.41 -27.86 0.96
N ASN A 83 -4.57 -26.54 0.78
CA ASN A 83 -4.73 -25.91 -0.52
C ASN A 83 -3.38 -25.52 -1.16
N ILE A 84 -2.26 -25.66 -0.43
CA ILE A 84 -0.92 -25.40 -0.93
C ILE A 84 -0.45 -26.57 -1.81
N GLU A 85 0.25 -26.25 -2.91
CA GLU A 85 0.75 -27.23 -3.87
C GLU A 85 1.69 -28.27 -3.23
N THR A 86 1.70 -29.47 -3.80
CA THR A 86 2.43 -30.64 -3.28
C THR A 86 3.95 -30.44 -3.20
N GLU A 87 4.53 -29.57 -4.02
CA GLU A 87 5.97 -29.24 -3.97
C GLU A 87 6.36 -28.52 -2.68
N LYS A 88 5.38 -27.89 -2.00
CA LYS A 88 5.55 -27.17 -0.73
C LYS A 88 4.96 -27.94 0.46
N ALA A 89 4.92 -29.28 0.37
CA ALA A 89 4.33 -30.15 1.39
C ALA A 89 4.94 -30.00 2.81
N TYR A 90 6.15 -29.43 2.93
CA TYR A 90 6.73 -29.12 4.24
C TYR A 90 5.91 -28.08 5.02
N ILE A 91 5.25 -27.11 4.36
CA ILE A 91 4.37 -26.15 5.04
C ILE A 91 3.16 -26.86 5.65
N LYS A 92 2.61 -27.85 4.94
CA LYS A 92 1.53 -28.70 5.45
C LYS A 92 1.99 -29.56 6.63
N ASN A 93 3.20 -30.10 6.58
CA ASN A 93 3.75 -30.90 7.67
C ASN A 93 4.09 -30.04 8.90
N ASP A 94 4.66 -28.85 8.68
CA ASP A 94 5.03 -27.93 9.75
C ASP A 94 3.78 -27.35 10.43
N THR A 95 2.72 -27.01 9.70
CA THR A 95 1.43 -26.58 10.30
C THR A 95 0.73 -27.70 11.07
N LEU A 96 0.83 -28.96 10.60
CA LEU A 96 0.38 -30.12 11.35
C LEU A 96 1.19 -30.32 12.64
N LEU A 97 2.51 -30.15 12.59
CA LEU A 97 3.38 -30.23 13.76
C LEU A 97 3.06 -29.11 14.76
N LEU A 98 2.83 -27.89 14.29
CA LEU A 98 2.47 -26.74 15.14
C LEU A 98 1.18 -27.01 15.90
N ASN A 99 0.13 -27.48 15.23
CA ASN A 99 -1.12 -27.88 15.87
C ASN A 99 -0.89 -28.96 16.94
N LYS A 100 -0.03 -29.96 16.66
CA LYS A 100 0.35 -30.98 17.63
C LYS A 100 1.07 -30.40 18.85
N LEU A 101 2.04 -29.49 18.66
CA LEU A 101 2.76 -28.83 19.77
C LEU A 101 1.80 -28.08 20.69
N ILE A 102 0.81 -27.39 20.13
CA ILE A 102 -0.22 -26.67 20.90
C ILE A 102 -1.07 -27.66 21.71
N ILE A 103 -1.57 -28.74 21.09
CA ILE A 103 -2.34 -29.80 21.77
C ILE A 103 -1.54 -30.40 22.93
N ASP A 104 -0.25 -30.69 22.69
CA ASP A 104 0.67 -31.30 23.63
C ASP A 104 1.17 -30.32 24.72
N LYS A 105 0.79 -29.04 24.64
CA LYS A 105 1.22 -27.95 25.56
C LYS A 105 2.73 -27.84 25.64
N ALA A 106 3.37 -27.86 24.47
CA ALA A 106 4.82 -27.73 24.33
C ALA A 106 5.34 -26.42 24.92
N SER A 107 6.67 -26.28 25.02
CA SER A 107 7.26 -25.04 25.53
C SER A 107 7.00 -23.85 24.60
N ILE A 108 7.00 -22.64 25.18
CA ILE A 108 6.84 -21.38 24.42
C ILE A 108 7.90 -21.28 23.32
N GLU A 109 9.14 -21.68 23.62
CA GLU A 109 10.27 -21.65 22.68
C GLU A 109 10.02 -22.57 21.47
N GLU A 110 9.55 -23.81 21.70
CA GLU A 110 9.26 -24.75 20.61
C GLU A 110 8.13 -24.27 19.67
N VAL A 111 7.08 -23.67 20.23
CA VAL A 111 5.96 -23.12 19.44
C VAL A 111 6.42 -21.90 18.66
N LEU A 112 7.14 -20.98 19.29
CA LEU A 112 7.67 -19.77 18.66
C LEU A 112 8.65 -20.09 17.53
N ASP A 113 9.59 -21.02 17.74
CA ASP A 113 10.58 -21.40 16.73
C ASP A 113 9.93 -22.03 15.50
N LEU A 114 8.94 -22.90 15.70
CA LEU A 114 8.21 -23.52 14.59
C LEU A 114 7.33 -22.51 13.85
N SER A 115 6.67 -21.60 14.57
CA SER A 115 5.90 -20.52 13.96
C SER A 115 6.80 -19.65 13.07
N ASN A 116 7.92 -19.16 13.61
CA ASN A 116 8.91 -18.38 12.86
C ASN A 116 9.42 -19.11 11.62
N LYS A 117 9.71 -20.42 11.73
CA LYS A 117 10.13 -21.23 10.58
C LYS A 117 9.07 -21.27 9.48
N ILE A 118 7.79 -21.49 9.84
CA ILE A 118 6.68 -21.52 8.89
C ILE A 118 6.52 -20.16 8.21
N GLU A 119 6.60 -19.06 8.97
CA GLU A 119 6.51 -17.70 8.43
C GLU A 119 7.60 -17.41 7.40
N GLN A 120 8.86 -17.71 7.72
CA GLN A 120 9.99 -17.49 6.80
C GLN A 120 9.83 -18.26 5.49
N ASN A 121 9.39 -19.52 5.58
CA ASN A 121 9.10 -20.33 4.42
C ASN A 121 7.97 -19.73 3.58
N LEU A 122 6.85 -19.34 4.20
CA LEU A 122 5.73 -18.70 3.49
C LEU A 122 6.14 -17.40 2.80
N ILE A 123 6.90 -16.55 3.48
CA ILE A 123 7.39 -15.29 2.92
C ILE A 123 8.29 -15.54 1.71
N SER A 124 9.24 -16.47 1.83
CA SER A 124 10.17 -16.83 0.76
C SER A 124 9.46 -17.46 -0.44
N ASP A 125 8.67 -18.51 -0.21
CA ASP A 125 8.16 -19.39 -1.26
C ASP A 125 6.96 -18.83 -2.03
N PHE A 126 6.28 -17.85 -1.44
CA PHE A 126 5.16 -17.13 -2.05
C PHE A 126 5.49 -15.66 -2.33
N ASN A 127 6.71 -15.21 -2.01
CA ASN A 127 7.14 -13.81 -2.16
C ASN A 127 6.13 -12.85 -1.50
N LEU A 128 5.68 -13.20 -0.29
CA LEU A 128 4.64 -12.45 0.42
C LEU A 128 5.19 -11.10 0.85
N LYS A 129 4.46 -10.04 0.52
CA LYS A 129 4.80 -8.68 0.93
C LYS A 129 4.30 -8.46 2.35
N THR A 130 5.22 -8.46 3.30
CA THR A 130 4.98 -8.11 4.72
C THR A 130 5.16 -6.62 5.00
N PHE A 131 5.32 -5.82 3.95
CA PHE A 131 5.54 -4.38 4.01
C PHE A 131 4.83 -3.67 2.86
N PRO A 132 4.50 -2.37 3.00
CA PRO A 132 3.89 -1.60 1.94
C PRO A 132 4.88 -1.32 0.80
N THR A 133 4.40 -1.28 -0.44
CA THR A 133 5.23 -0.95 -1.61
C THR A 133 5.44 0.56 -1.81
N VAL A 134 4.62 1.37 -1.15
CA VAL A 134 4.63 2.83 -1.17
C VAL A 134 4.69 3.29 0.29
N SER A 135 5.44 4.36 0.58
CA SER A 135 5.47 4.90 1.94
C SER A 135 4.04 5.22 2.41
N PRO A 136 3.62 4.72 3.59
CA PRO A 136 2.35 5.11 4.19
C PRO A 136 2.25 6.62 4.40
N SER A 137 1.02 7.12 4.41
CA SER A 137 0.62 8.47 4.80
C SER A 137 -0.32 8.39 5.99
N THR A 138 0.13 8.96 7.11
CA THR A 138 -0.63 9.07 8.34
C THR A 138 -1.95 9.81 8.13
N GLU A 139 -1.98 10.84 7.28
CA GLU A 139 -3.18 11.62 6.98
C GLU A 139 -4.22 10.81 6.19
N LEU A 140 -3.79 10.05 5.18
CA LEU A 140 -4.68 9.16 4.44
C LEU A 140 -5.22 8.04 5.34
N GLY A 141 -4.34 7.47 6.17
CA GLY A 141 -4.72 6.47 7.16
C GLY A 141 -5.77 6.99 8.14
N LYS A 142 -5.65 8.25 8.60
CA LYS A 142 -6.63 8.92 9.45
C LYS A 142 -8.02 8.98 8.82
N LEU A 143 -8.10 9.43 7.56
CA LEU A 143 -9.39 9.52 6.86
C LEU A 143 -10.02 8.15 6.64
N LEU A 144 -9.22 7.18 6.22
CA LEU A 144 -9.69 5.82 6.02
C LEU A 144 -10.18 5.20 7.32
N TYR A 145 -9.46 5.40 8.43
CA TYR A 145 -9.88 4.97 9.76
C TYR A 145 -11.19 5.65 10.20
N MET A 146 -11.29 6.96 10.02
CA MET A 146 -12.51 7.71 10.35
C MET A 146 -13.73 7.19 9.59
N ASN A 147 -13.57 6.84 8.31
CA ASN A 147 -14.68 6.38 7.47
C ASN A 147 -15.03 4.89 7.68
N ASN A 148 -14.07 4.05 8.06
CA ASN A 148 -14.26 2.59 8.06
C ASN A 148 -14.22 1.94 9.45
N CYS A 149 -13.53 2.55 10.42
CA CYS A 149 -13.18 1.91 11.70
C CYS A 149 -13.79 2.64 12.91
N SER A 150 -13.96 3.96 12.83
CA SER A 150 -14.34 4.80 13.98
C SER A 150 -15.72 4.49 14.57
N GLN A 151 -16.63 3.87 13.82
CA GLN A 151 -17.97 3.52 14.31
C GLN A 151 -17.92 2.47 15.44
N CYS A 152 -16.90 1.61 15.45
CA CYS A 152 -16.68 0.62 16.51
C CYS A 152 -15.51 1.01 17.41
N HIS A 153 -14.38 1.43 16.84
CA HIS A 153 -13.16 1.71 17.59
C HIS A 153 -13.08 3.14 18.16
N GLY A 154 -14.04 4.01 17.85
CA GLY A 154 -14.05 5.41 18.27
C GLY A 154 -13.13 6.29 17.43
N ILE A 155 -13.41 7.60 17.39
CA ILE A 155 -12.62 8.57 16.59
C ILE A 155 -11.17 8.63 17.09
N ASN A 156 -10.98 8.53 18.40
CA ASN A 156 -9.67 8.58 19.04
C ASN A 156 -9.12 7.20 19.40
N GLY A 157 -9.72 6.12 18.89
CA GLY A 157 -9.27 4.74 19.19
C GLY A 157 -9.62 4.24 20.59
N MET A 158 -10.54 4.87 21.32
CA MET A 158 -10.87 4.50 22.70
C MET A 158 -11.86 3.33 22.81
N ALA A 159 -12.19 2.70 21.68
CA ALA A 159 -13.24 1.68 21.57
C ALA A 159 -14.62 2.18 22.03
N ASP A 160 -14.90 3.47 21.85
CA ASP A 160 -16.11 4.17 22.29
C ASP A 160 -17.01 4.59 21.11
N GLY A 161 -16.87 3.90 19.98
CA GLY A 161 -17.74 4.14 18.82
C GLY A 161 -19.20 3.81 19.13
N PRO A 162 -20.18 4.41 18.43
CA PRO A 162 -21.60 4.18 18.67
C PRO A 162 -22.04 2.72 18.56
N LEU A 163 -21.25 1.87 17.89
CA LEU A 163 -21.52 0.43 17.76
C LEU A 163 -20.80 -0.42 18.81
N ALA A 164 -19.89 0.15 19.62
CA ALA A 164 -19.00 -0.60 20.50
C ALA A 164 -19.74 -1.38 21.59
N GLU A 165 -20.72 -0.76 22.26
CA GLU A 165 -21.46 -1.38 23.38
C GLU A 165 -22.20 -2.67 22.98
N GLY A 166 -22.56 -2.82 21.70
CA GLY A 166 -23.31 -3.98 21.19
C GLY A 166 -22.44 -5.16 20.76
N LEU A 167 -21.11 -5.06 20.83
CA LEU A 167 -20.18 -6.06 20.31
C LEU A 167 -19.55 -6.90 21.42
N MET A 168 -19.55 -8.21 21.21
CA MET A 168 -18.81 -9.18 22.04
C MET A 168 -17.91 -10.04 21.13
N PRO A 169 -16.58 -10.07 21.34
CA PRO A 169 -15.83 -9.27 22.31
C PRO A 169 -15.90 -7.76 22.02
N HIS A 170 -15.65 -6.95 23.05
CA HIS A 170 -15.60 -5.50 22.93
C HIS A 170 -14.46 -5.09 21.98
N PRO A 171 -14.62 -4.05 21.13
CA PRO A 171 -13.55 -3.61 20.24
C PRO A 171 -12.26 -3.25 20.98
N ALA A 172 -11.12 -3.51 20.32
CA ALA A 172 -9.80 -3.16 20.82
C ALA A 172 -9.63 -1.64 20.95
N LYS A 173 -8.95 -1.22 22.03
CA LYS A 173 -8.48 0.16 22.23
C LYS A 173 -7.12 0.35 21.57
N PHE A 174 -6.96 1.45 20.83
CA PHE A 174 -5.75 1.80 20.08
C PHE A 174 -5.02 3.03 20.64
N SER A 175 -5.66 3.78 21.54
CA SER A 175 -5.05 4.93 22.22
C SER A 175 -4.32 4.54 23.51
N GLU A 176 -4.69 3.41 24.11
CA GLU A 176 -4.18 2.94 25.39
C GLU A 176 -4.27 1.41 25.51
N GLY A 177 -3.58 0.86 26.51
CA GLY A 177 -3.57 -0.57 26.82
C GLY A 177 -2.35 -1.32 26.30
N ASP A 178 -2.24 -2.58 26.71
CA ASP A 178 -1.08 -3.42 26.40
C ASP A 178 -1.14 -4.02 24.99
N LEU A 179 -2.36 -4.37 24.52
CA LEU A 179 -2.56 -4.95 23.18
C LEU A 179 -1.92 -4.11 22.06
N ILE A 180 -2.15 -2.80 22.02
CA ILE A 180 -1.61 -1.95 20.93
C ILE A 180 -0.08 -1.92 20.91
N GLN A 181 0.58 -2.22 22.03
CA GLN A 181 2.05 -2.24 22.12
C GLN A 181 2.65 -3.48 21.42
N GLU A 182 1.89 -4.57 21.40
CA GLU A 182 2.25 -5.86 20.81
C GLU A 182 1.88 -5.96 19.32
N LEU A 183 1.07 -5.01 18.81
CA LEU A 183 0.66 -4.98 17.41
C LEU A 183 1.74 -4.37 16.50
N SER A 184 1.98 -5.04 15.37
CA SER A 184 2.71 -4.48 14.23
C SER A 184 1.74 -3.96 13.16
N ALA A 185 2.24 -3.13 12.23
CA ALA A 185 1.40 -2.64 11.14
C ALA A 185 0.98 -3.80 10.23
N PHE A 186 1.82 -4.83 10.08
CA PHE A 186 1.51 -6.03 9.33
C PHE A 186 0.36 -6.82 9.98
N LYS A 187 0.38 -7.01 11.31
CA LYS A 187 -0.73 -7.62 12.05
C LYS A 187 -2.04 -6.85 11.80
N ILE A 188 -2.03 -5.52 11.93
CA ILE A 188 -3.23 -4.70 11.69
C ILE A 188 -3.68 -4.78 10.23
N TYR A 189 -2.75 -4.74 9.26
CA TYR A 189 -3.06 -4.87 7.84
C TYR A 189 -3.74 -6.23 7.53
N ASN A 190 -3.29 -7.31 8.17
CA ASN A 190 -3.91 -8.64 8.04
C ASN A 190 -5.31 -8.67 8.69
N THR A 191 -5.46 -8.10 9.88
CA THR A 191 -6.76 -7.97 10.55
C THR A 191 -7.75 -7.20 9.69
N VAL A 192 -7.34 -6.10 9.06
CA VAL A 192 -8.18 -5.35 8.11
C VAL A 192 -8.48 -6.18 6.85
N SER A 193 -7.53 -6.99 6.39
CA SER A 193 -7.69 -7.83 5.20
C SER A 193 -8.64 -9.00 5.40
N PHE A 194 -8.61 -9.63 6.57
CA PHE A 194 -9.27 -10.93 6.82
C PHE A 194 -10.40 -10.85 7.83
N GLY A 195 -10.47 -9.80 8.65
CA GLY A 195 -11.35 -9.74 9.81
C GLY A 195 -10.94 -10.72 10.90
N ILE A 196 -11.71 -10.76 11.99
CA ILE A 196 -11.52 -11.71 13.09
C ILE A 196 -12.78 -12.54 13.21
N LYS A 197 -12.67 -13.84 12.90
CA LYS A 197 -13.80 -14.78 12.90
C LYS A 197 -14.41 -14.87 14.30
N GLY A 198 -15.74 -14.87 14.38
CA GLY A 198 -16.46 -14.97 15.66
C GLY A 198 -16.60 -13.64 16.41
N THR A 199 -16.08 -12.54 15.86
CA THR A 199 -16.18 -11.19 16.45
C THR A 199 -16.96 -10.23 15.57
N GLY A 200 -17.16 -9.00 16.06
CA GLY A 200 -17.70 -7.90 15.28
C GLY A 200 -16.75 -7.29 14.23
N MET A 201 -15.51 -7.77 14.10
CA MET A 201 -14.50 -7.21 13.19
C MET A 201 -14.55 -7.86 11.79
N PRO A 202 -15.11 -7.18 10.76
CA PRO A 202 -15.21 -7.75 9.41
C PRO A 202 -13.90 -7.60 8.61
N SER A 203 -13.82 -8.33 7.50
CA SER A 203 -12.82 -8.07 6.46
C SER A 203 -13.20 -6.84 5.60
N PHE A 204 -12.21 -6.11 5.10
CA PHE A 204 -12.40 -4.95 4.21
C PHE A 204 -11.87 -5.19 2.78
N PRO A 205 -12.52 -6.06 1.98
CA PRO A 205 -12.02 -6.44 0.65
C PRO A 205 -12.11 -5.31 -0.39
N LYS A 206 -12.91 -4.26 -0.12
CA LYS A 206 -13.05 -3.10 -1.00
C LYS A 206 -11.88 -2.12 -0.89
N LEU A 207 -11.10 -2.19 0.19
CA LEU A 207 -9.92 -1.35 0.36
C LEU A 207 -8.75 -1.92 -0.44
N SER A 208 -8.00 -1.06 -1.11
CA SER A 208 -6.76 -1.43 -1.77
C SER A 208 -5.68 -1.80 -0.74
N GLU A 209 -4.67 -2.55 -1.15
CA GLU A 209 -3.55 -2.93 -0.28
C GLU A 209 -2.86 -1.70 0.32
N GLU A 210 -2.67 -0.66 -0.48
CA GLU A 210 -2.12 0.62 -0.05
C GLU A 210 -3.01 1.29 1.01
N GLN A 211 -4.33 1.30 0.83
CA GLN A 211 -5.27 1.85 1.82
C GLN A 211 -5.21 1.11 3.15
N LYS A 212 -5.14 -0.24 3.12
CA LYS A 212 -5.02 -1.04 4.34
C LYS A 212 -3.71 -0.76 5.08
N TRP A 213 -2.60 -0.59 4.36
CA TRP A 213 -1.33 -0.20 4.94
C TRP A 213 -1.38 1.21 5.56
N ASN A 214 -2.02 2.17 4.90
CA ASN A 214 -2.24 3.50 5.48
C ASN A 214 -3.02 3.42 6.80
N ILE A 215 -4.10 2.62 6.85
CA ILE A 215 -4.86 2.39 8.09
C ILE A 215 -3.95 1.79 9.16
N ALA A 216 -3.20 0.74 8.82
CA ALA A 216 -2.36 0.04 9.79
C ALA A 216 -1.31 0.94 10.46
N PHE A 217 -0.60 1.74 9.66
CA PHE A 217 0.36 2.69 10.19
C PHE A 217 -0.31 3.82 10.99
N TYR A 218 -1.49 4.29 10.56
CA TYR A 218 -2.24 5.28 11.32
C TYR A 218 -2.73 4.75 12.67
N VAL A 219 -3.26 3.52 12.74
CA VAL A 219 -3.74 2.93 14.00
C VAL A 219 -2.65 2.92 15.07
N LEU A 220 -1.42 2.56 14.72
CA LEU A 220 -0.27 2.60 15.64
C LEU A 220 0.13 4.03 16.03
N SER A 221 -0.21 5.03 15.23
CA SER A 221 0.04 6.43 15.56
C SER A 221 -0.96 7.02 16.55
N ILE A 222 -2.16 6.43 16.70
CA ILE A 222 -3.26 7.02 17.48
C ILE A 222 -2.85 7.29 18.93
N ARG A 223 -2.18 6.34 19.58
CA ARG A 223 -1.69 6.47 20.97
C ARG A 223 -0.69 7.62 21.17
N TYR A 224 -0.09 8.14 20.10
CA TYR A 224 0.93 9.20 20.12
C TYR A 224 0.41 10.54 19.56
N GLY A 225 -0.77 10.55 18.93
CA GLY A 225 -1.31 11.68 18.16
C GLY A 225 -1.68 12.95 18.93
N ASN A 226 -1.62 12.96 20.27
CA ASN A 226 -1.84 14.16 21.09
C ASN A 226 -0.55 14.90 21.48
N ASN A 227 0.63 14.31 21.23
CA ASN A 227 1.91 14.89 21.64
C ASN A 227 2.77 15.42 20.47
N SER A 228 2.42 15.13 19.21
CA SER A 228 3.30 15.43 18.07
C SER A 228 3.41 16.92 17.69
N GLU A 229 2.48 17.79 18.10
CA GLU A 229 2.52 19.22 17.77
C GLU A 229 3.52 20.03 18.61
N ASN A 230 4.03 19.47 19.72
CA ASN A 230 4.94 20.16 20.66
C ASN A 230 6.19 19.37 21.05
N LEU A 231 6.44 18.20 20.44
CA LEU A 231 7.66 17.44 20.72
C LEU A 231 8.83 18.02 19.91
N GLU A 232 9.69 18.79 20.57
CA GLU A 232 11.05 19.01 20.07
C GLU A 232 11.74 17.64 20.01
N PHE A 233 11.91 17.12 18.79
CA PHE A 233 12.56 15.84 18.57
C PHE A 233 14.05 15.99 18.84
N THR A 234 14.47 15.64 20.06
CA THR A 234 15.85 15.90 20.53
C THR A 234 16.83 14.75 20.21
N HIS A 235 16.31 13.56 19.89
CA HIS A 235 17.09 12.35 19.69
C HIS A 235 17.11 11.89 18.23
N GLU A 236 18.29 11.56 17.72
CA GLU A 236 18.44 10.99 16.39
C GLU A 236 17.89 9.56 16.36
N ILE A 237 16.97 9.31 15.43
CA ILE A 237 16.39 7.99 15.21
C ILE A 237 17.43 7.10 14.53
N PRO A 238 17.69 5.88 15.02
CA PRO A 238 18.58 4.95 14.35
C PRO A 238 18.17 4.70 12.90
N ASP A 239 19.13 4.69 11.96
CA ASP A 239 18.83 4.61 10.52
C ASP A 239 17.96 3.40 10.13
N LYS A 240 18.15 2.26 10.80
CA LYS A 240 17.33 1.06 10.58
C LYS A 240 15.84 1.29 10.90
N LEU A 241 15.54 2.14 11.88
CA LEU A 241 14.19 2.49 12.30
C LEU A 241 13.57 3.63 11.49
N LYS A 242 14.30 4.17 10.49
CA LYS A 242 13.75 5.10 9.50
C LYS A 242 13.11 4.37 8.30
N ASP A 243 13.38 3.08 8.13
CA ASP A 243 12.82 2.27 7.03
C ASP A 243 11.43 1.74 7.40
N TYR A 244 10.39 2.28 6.76
CA TYR A 244 9.01 1.86 6.97
C TYR A 244 8.78 0.38 6.64
N LYS A 245 9.63 -0.26 5.82
CA LYS A 245 9.50 -1.67 5.50
C LYS A 245 9.84 -2.55 6.70
N LEU A 246 10.85 -2.16 7.47
CA LEU A 246 11.19 -2.85 8.70
C LEU A 246 10.14 -2.58 9.78
N LEU A 247 9.69 -1.32 9.90
CA LEU A 247 8.65 -0.93 10.85
C LEU A 247 7.30 -1.61 10.61
N ALA A 248 7.05 -2.09 9.38
CA ALA A 248 5.82 -2.78 9.04
C ALA A 248 5.62 -4.03 9.92
N THR A 249 6.68 -4.75 10.24
CA THR A 249 6.63 -6.00 11.01
C THR A 249 7.03 -5.84 12.47
N MET A 250 7.43 -4.63 12.91
CA MET A 250 7.83 -4.39 14.30
C MET A 250 6.67 -3.83 15.14
N SER A 251 6.46 -4.42 16.31
CA SER A 251 5.63 -3.86 17.39
C SER A 251 6.38 -2.79 18.20
N ASP A 252 5.70 -2.08 19.09
CA ASP A 252 6.36 -1.13 19.99
C ASP A 252 7.25 -1.88 21.00
N ASP A 253 6.86 -3.09 21.38
CA ASP A 253 7.65 -3.98 22.24
C ASP A 253 8.94 -4.45 21.56
N ASP A 254 8.88 -4.79 20.27
CA ASP A 254 10.08 -5.14 19.49
C ASP A 254 11.05 -3.96 19.38
N ILE A 255 10.53 -2.77 19.09
CA ILE A 255 11.35 -1.55 19.01
C ILE A 255 11.97 -1.27 20.37
N ARG A 256 11.20 -1.36 21.45
CA ARG A 256 11.69 -1.17 22.82
C ARG A 256 12.75 -2.18 23.20
N GLY A 257 12.55 -3.46 22.90
CA GLY A 257 13.52 -4.52 23.14
C GLY A 257 14.85 -4.28 22.41
N GLY A 258 14.77 -3.92 21.12
CA GLY A 258 15.93 -3.58 20.31
C GLY A 258 16.71 -2.36 20.81
N LEU A 259 16.00 -1.35 21.35
CA LEU A 259 16.60 -0.14 21.91
C LEU A 259 17.06 -0.32 23.37
N SER A 260 16.57 -1.31 24.10
CA SER A 260 16.93 -1.52 25.53
C SER A 260 18.41 -1.88 25.74
N SER A 261 19.10 -2.35 24.69
CA SER A 261 20.55 -2.62 24.71
C SER A 261 21.41 -1.41 24.38
N SER A 262 20.80 -0.24 24.13
CA SER A 262 21.49 0.98 23.72
C SER A 262 21.62 2.00 24.86
N ALA A 263 22.21 3.16 24.61
CA ALA A 263 22.43 4.21 25.62
C ALA A 263 21.15 4.99 26.00
N TYR A 264 19.98 4.63 25.46
CA TYR A 264 18.73 5.33 25.73
C TYR A 264 18.08 4.85 27.04
N ASN A 265 17.59 5.80 27.84
CA ASN A 265 16.73 5.51 28.98
C ASN A 265 15.28 5.25 28.55
N LYS A 266 14.42 4.82 29.48
CA LYS A 266 13.03 4.45 29.19
C LYS A 266 12.21 5.58 28.55
N ASP A 267 12.40 6.82 29.00
CA ASP A 267 11.66 7.97 28.48
C ASP A 267 12.13 8.32 27.06
N GLN A 268 13.44 8.25 26.80
CA GLN A 268 14.02 8.42 25.46
C GLN A 268 13.52 7.35 24.49
N ILE A 269 13.44 6.09 24.92
CA ILE A 269 12.91 5.01 24.08
C ILE A 269 11.44 5.27 23.71
N ASN A 270 10.63 5.70 24.68
CA ASN A 270 9.23 6.04 24.43
C ASN A 270 9.09 7.26 23.50
N GLU A 271 9.96 8.25 23.64
CA GLU A 271 10.02 9.40 22.72
C GLU A 271 10.35 8.92 21.30
N ILE A 272 11.39 8.11 21.12
CA ILE A 272 11.79 7.56 19.82
C ILE A 272 10.65 6.76 19.19
N ILE A 273 9.97 5.89 19.94
CA ILE A 273 8.81 5.14 19.43
C ILE A 273 7.69 6.11 19.02
N SER A 274 7.37 7.10 19.85
CA SER A 274 6.39 8.13 19.53
C SER A 274 6.74 8.87 18.24
N GLN A 275 8.02 9.21 18.03
CA GLN A 275 8.50 9.85 16.81
C GLN A 275 8.32 8.93 15.60
N ILE A 276 8.73 7.68 15.72
CA ILE A 276 8.65 6.70 14.65
C ILE A 276 7.21 6.46 14.23
N ARG A 277 6.28 6.32 15.19
CA ARG A 277 4.87 6.02 14.94
C ARG A 277 4.06 7.24 14.49
N SER A 278 4.38 8.42 15.01
CA SER A 278 3.73 9.68 14.62
C SER A 278 4.24 10.22 13.29
N ASN A 279 5.50 9.91 12.94
CA ASN A 279 6.15 10.35 11.70
C ASN A 279 6.24 9.21 10.69
N THR A 280 5.17 8.42 10.55
CA THR A 280 5.05 7.34 9.55
C THR A 280 4.80 7.93 8.16
N GLY A 281 5.78 8.70 7.74
CA GLY A 281 6.04 9.33 6.45
C GLY A 281 7.51 9.77 6.45
N PHE A 282 8.42 8.95 7.02
CA PHE A 282 9.85 9.23 7.09
C PHE A 282 10.31 9.70 5.73
N SER A 283 10.80 10.93 5.75
CA SER A 283 11.26 11.78 4.67
C SER A 283 12.30 11.11 3.77
N GLY A 284 11.88 10.12 2.99
CA GLY A 284 12.24 10.09 1.59
C GLY A 284 11.39 11.16 0.92
N GLU A 285 12.03 12.19 0.38
CA GLU A 285 11.38 13.23 -0.42
C GLU A 285 10.28 12.59 -1.29
N ILE A 286 9.02 12.85 -0.93
CA ILE A 286 7.92 12.64 -1.86
C ILE A 286 8.13 13.71 -2.93
N GLU A 287 8.88 13.38 -3.97
CA GLU A 287 8.68 13.98 -5.29
C GLU A 287 7.24 13.68 -5.72
N GLY A 288 6.30 14.49 -5.24
CA GLY A 288 4.87 14.22 -5.38
C GLY A 288 4.00 14.85 -4.29
N SER A 289 4.23 16.11 -3.92
CA SER A 289 3.33 16.91 -3.05
C SER A 289 1.91 17.14 -3.64
N GLY A 290 1.53 16.38 -4.67
CA GLY A 290 0.28 16.52 -5.42
C GLY A 290 -0.95 15.92 -4.75
N ASN A 291 -0.82 15.07 -3.73
CA ASN A 291 -1.97 14.34 -3.16
C ASN A 291 -2.53 14.94 -1.87
N LYS A 292 -1.72 15.67 -1.10
CA LYS A 292 -2.16 16.30 0.17
C LYS A 292 -3.40 17.18 0.00
N PRO A 293 -3.53 17.99 -1.06
CA PRO A 293 -4.74 18.80 -1.24
C PRO A 293 -5.98 17.96 -1.59
N LEU A 294 -5.86 16.88 -2.38
CA LEU A 294 -7.01 16.02 -2.69
C LEU A 294 -7.53 15.26 -1.47
N ILE A 295 -6.61 14.85 -0.59
CA ILE A 295 -6.93 14.22 0.69
C ILE A 295 -7.70 15.20 1.60
N LEU A 296 -7.23 16.45 1.69
CA LEU A 296 -7.93 17.52 2.42
C LEU A 296 -9.33 17.78 1.83
N ALA A 297 -9.47 17.75 0.50
CA ALA A 297 -10.76 17.92 -0.17
C ALA A 297 -11.77 16.84 0.26
N GLY A 298 -11.37 15.56 0.27
CA GLY A 298 -12.23 14.45 0.69
C GLY A 298 -12.66 14.55 2.15
N ALA A 299 -11.74 14.94 3.04
CA ALA A 299 -12.03 15.12 4.48
C ALA A 299 -13.11 16.19 4.72
N LEU A 300 -12.95 17.35 4.09
CA LEU A 300 -13.87 18.48 4.22
C LEU A 300 -15.24 18.19 3.59
N LEU A 301 -15.28 17.37 2.53
CA LEU A 301 -16.54 16.88 1.94
C LEU A 301 -17.28 15.92 2.88
N SER A 302 -16.57 15.01 3.55
CA SER A 302 -17.16 14.11 4.54
C SER A 302 -17.72 14.90 5.73
N GLU A 303 -16.97 15.88 6.23
CA GLU A 303 -17.44 16.80 7.27
C GLU A 303 -18.68 17.59 6.82
N SER A 304 -18.67 18.09 5.57
CA SER A 304 -19.81 18.76 4.97
C SER A 304 -21.05 17.88 4.91
N LEU A 305 -20.92 16.60 4.56
CA LEU A 305 -22.04 15.67 4.49
C LEU A 305 -22.65 15.45 5.88
N LYS A 306 -21.80 15.21 6.90
CA LYS A 306 -22.25 15.03 8.30
C LYS A 306 -22.96 16.26 8.84
N LEU A 307 -22.45 17.46 8.56
CA LEU A 307 -23.10 18.71 8.95
C LEU A 307 -24.47 18.86 8.30
N TYR A 308 -24.62 18.44 7.03
CA TYR A 308 -25.92 18.46 6.36
C TYR A 308 -26.89 17.44 6.95
N GLU A 309 -26.42 16.23 7.26
CA GLU A 309 -27.19 15.18 7.96
C GLU A 309 -27.70 15.64 9.33
N ASN A 310 -26.89 16.42 10.05
CA ASN A 310 -27.25 17.02 11.34
C ASN A 310 -28.14 18.27 11.23
N GLY A 311 -28.48 18.72 10.01
CA GLY A 311 -29.33 19.88 9.76
C GLY A 311 -28.60 21.23 9.66
N ASP A 312 -27.29 21.27 9.88
CA ASP A 312 -26.44 22.47 9.84
C ASP A 312 -26.02 22.85 8.40
N LYS A 313 -27.02 23.19 7.58
CA LYS A 313 -26.87 23.46 6.14
C LYS A 313 -25.85 24.56 5.80
N GLN A 314 -25.76 25.60 6.63
CA GLN A 314 -24.85 26.73 6.41
C GLN A 314 -23.39 26.32 6.59
N LEU A 315 -23.10 25.55 7.65
CA LEU A 315 -21.76 25.02 7.91
C LEU A 315 -21.39 23.94 6.90
N ALA A 316 -22.32 23.06 6.54
CA ALA A 316 -22.13 22.10 5.45
C ALA A 316 -21.71 22.80 4.15
N TYR A 317 -22.48 23.81 3.72
CA TYR A 317 -22.16 24.56 2.51
C TYR A 317 -20.78 25.23 2.57
N SER A 318 -20.40 25.78 3.73
CA SER A 318 -19.06 26.37 3.94
C SER A 318 -17.96 25.33 3.78
N LYS A 319 -18.11 24.16 4.41
CA LYS A 319 -17.12 23.07 4.34
C LYS A 319 -16.98 22.50 2.93
N ALA A 320 -18.06 22.44 2.17
CA ALA A 320 -18.01 22.08 0.75
C ALA A 320 -17.23 23.09 -0.11
N ILE A 321 -17.24 24.39 0.25
CA ILE A 321 -16.38 25.41 -0.39
C ILE A 321 -14.92 25.21 0.00
N ASP A 322 -14.65 24.98 1.28
CA ASP A 322 -13.29 24.75 1.78
C ASP A 322 -12.65 23.53 1.11
N ALA A 323 -13.42 22.45 0.94
CA ALA A 323 -12.97 21.25 0.23
C ALA A 323 -12.47 21.55 -1.19
N TYR A 324 -13.16 22.45 -1.90
CA TYR A 324 -12.76 22.87 -3.25
C TYR A 324 -11.52 23.78 -3.21
N LEU A 325 -11.54 24.85 -2.42
CA LEU A 325 -10.50 25.90 -2.45
C LEU A 325 -9.20 25.48 -1.78
N GLN A 326 -9.29 24.77 -0.66
CA GLN A 326 -8.12 24.34 0.11
C GLN A 326 -7.57 23.02 -0.41
N GLY A 327 -8.44 22.22 -1.04
CA GLY A 327 -8.09 20.92 -1.59
C GLY A 327 -7.95 20.90 -3.11
N PHE A 328 -9.06 20.70 -3.81
CA PHE A 328 -9.04 20.39 -5.25
C PHE A 328 -8.38 21.47 -6.13
N GLU A 329 -8.60 22.76 -5.85
CA GLU A 329 -8.03 23.89 -6.61
C GLU A 329 -6.50 23.85 -6.67
N LYS A 330 -5.84 23.40 -5.60
CA LYS A 330 -4.37 23.33 -5.52
C LYS A 330 -3.74 22.36 -6.52
N VAL A 331 -4.54 21.43 -7.04
CA VAL A 331 -4.09 20.37 -7.94
C VAL A 331 -4.82 20.36 -9.27
N GLU A 332 -5.86 21.19 -9.43
CA GLU A 332 -6.73 21.27 -10.60
C GLU A 332 -5.91 21.36 -11.89
N ASN A 333 -4.97 22.31 -11.95
CA ASN A 333 -4.09 22.51 -13.10
C ASN A 333 -3.20 21.30 -13.40
N LYS A 334 -2.65 20.67 -12.34
CA LYS A 334 -1.78 19.49 -12.49
C LYS A 334 -2.58 18.28 -12.98
N LEU A 335 -3.80 18.12 -12.47
CA LEU A 335 -4.71 17.09 -12.90
C LEU A 335 -5.21 17.34 -14.32
N ALA A 336 -5.55 18.57 -14.69
CA ALA A 336 -6.05 18.93 -16.02
C ALA A 336 -5.05 18.63 -17.14
N VAL A 337 -3.75 18.74 -16.85
CA VAL A 337 -2.68 18.35 -17.77
C VAL A 337 -2.65 16.83 -17.99
N ARG A 338 -3.01 16.03 -16.98
CA ARG A 338 -3.00 14.56 -17.05
C ARG A 338 -4.32 13.98 -17.56
N ASP A 339 -5.44 14.49 -17.06
CA ASP A 339 -6.80 14.08 -17.41
C ASP A 339 -7.78 15.25 -17.26
N LYS A 340 -7.92 16.02 -18.35
CA LYS A 340 -8.87 17.14 -18.41
C LYS A 340 -10.32 16.69 -18.22
N LYS A 341 -10.68 15.46 -18.62
CA LYS A 341 -12.05 14.98 -18.51
C LYS A 341 -12.40 14.74 -17.04
N LEU A 342 -11.52 14.06 -16.31
CA LEU A 342 -11.69 13.82 -14.88
C LEU A 342 -11.72 15.14 -14.08
N THR A 343 -10.86 16.11 -14.41
CA THR A 343 -10.89 17.44 -13.77
C THR A 343 -12.27 18.08 -13.89
N LEU A 344 -12.83 18.13 -15.11
CA LEU A 344 -14.16 18.71 -15.34
C LEU A 344 -15.28 17.91 -14.65
N GLU A 345 -15.17 16.59 -14.58
CA GLU A 345 -16.13 15.75 -13.85
C GLU A 345 -16.12 16.09 -12.35
N ILE A 346 -14.94 16.31 -11.76
CA ILE A 346 -14.80 16.70 -10.35
C ILE A 346 -15.36 18.11 -10.10
N GLU A 347 -15.03 19.09 -10.94
CA GLU A 347 -15.56 20.48 -10.83
C GLU A 347 -17.09 20.53 -10.89
N ASN A 348 -17.67 19.80 -11.84
CA ASN A 348 -19.11 19.70 -11.98
C ASN A 348 -19.76 19.06 -10.75
N LYS A 349 -19.16 17.99 -10.21
CA LYS A 349 -19.66 17.31 -9.01
C LYS A 349 -19.54 18.16 -7.75
N PHE A 350 -18.47 18.94 -7.57
CA PHE A 350 -18.38 19.93 -6.49
C PHE A 350 -19.47 21.00 -6.58
N SER A 351 -19.82 21.42 -7.80
CA SER A 351 -20.88 22.40 -8.04
C SER A 351 -22.26 21.81 -7.76
N GLU A 352 -22.51 20.59 -8.21
CA GLU A 352 -23.73 19.81 -7.93
C GLU A 352 -23.92 19.58 -6.42
N PHE A 353 -22.88 19.13 -5.72
CA PHE A 353 -22.89 18.89 -4.28
C PHE A 353 -23.30 20.15 -3.49
N ARG A 354 -22.68 21.30 -3.81
CA ARG A 354 -23.02 22.59 -3.21
C ARG A 354 -24.43 23.07 -3.54
N ALA A 355 -24.90 22.80 -4.77
CA ALA A 355 -26.27 23.15 -5.18
C ALA A 355 -27.30 22.33 -4.38
N GLN A 356 -27.07 21.03 -4.21
CA GLN A 356 -27.95 20.13 -3.45
C GLN A 356 -28.07 20.55 -1.98
N ILE A 357 -26.97 20.97 -1.34
CA ILE A 357 -27.01 21.53 0.04
C ILE A 357 -27.92 22.76 0.12
N LYS A 358 -27.80 23.68 -0.84
CA LYS A 358 -28.59 24.92 -0.87
C LYS A 358 -30.08 24.72 -1.14
N SER A 359 -30.41 23.74 -1.97
CA SER A 359 -31.77 23.50 -2.47
C SER A 359 -32.49 22.37 -1.75
N ASP A 360 -31.86 21.78 -0.74
CA ASP A 360 -32.41 20.78 0.18
C ASP A 360 -32.93 19.51 -0.50
N HIS A 361 -32.12 18.94 -1.40
CA HIS A 361 -32.51 17.75 -2.20
C HIS A 361 -32.54 16.43 -1.41
N GLY A 362 -32.44 16.46 -0.08
CA GLY A 362 -32.45 15.30 0.80
C GLY A 362 -31.09 14.63 0.94
N VAL A 363 -30.89 13.97 2.08
CA VAL A 363 -29.61 13.35 2.50
C VAL A 363 -29.15 12.28 1.50
N GLU A 364 -30.08 11.45 1.00
CA GLU A 364 -29.75 10.34 0.09
C GLU A 364 -29.12 10.81 -1.23
N ASN A 365 -29.65 11.88 -1.82
CA ASN A 365 -29.10 12.45 -3.06
C ASN A 365 -27.73 13.08 -2.83
N LEU A 366 -27.56 13.79 -1.71
CA LEU A 366 -26.28 14.40 -1.36
C LEU A 366 -25.20 13.35 -1.08
N GLN A 367 -25.57 12.24 -0.44
CA GLN A 367 -24.66 11.12 -0.16
C GLN A 367 -24.22 10.40 -1.44
N ASN A 368 -25.11 10.23 -2.42
CA ASN A 368 -24.73 9.68 -3.72
C ASN A 368 -23.74 10.60 -4.47
N THR A 369 -23.99 11.91 -4.47
CA THR A 369 -23.07 12.89 -5.05
C THR A 369 -21.71 12.88 -4.33
N TYR A 370 -21.71 12.77 -3.00
CA TYR A 370 -20.48 12.60 -2.20
C TYR A 370 -19.69 11.35 -2.62
N GLN A 371 -20.34 10.19 -2.74
CA GLN A 371 -19.67 8.94 -3.11
C GLN A 371 -19.00 9.02 -4.49
N GLN A 372 -19.67 9.65 -5.46
CA GLN A 372 -19.10 9.87 -6.79
C GLN A 372 -17.93 10.84 -6.74
N LEU A 373 -18.05 11.90 -5.95
CA LEU A 373 -17.00 12.90 -5.79
C LEU A 373 -15.76 12.32 -5.08
N ASP A 374 -15.96 11.52 -4.02
CA ASP A 374 -14.90 10.81 -3.30
C ASP A 374 -14.17 9.79 -4.18
N ALA A 375 -14.91 9.02 -4.99
CA ALA A 375 -14.33 8.11 -5.97
C ALA A 375 -13.49 8.83 -7.03
N ASN A 376 -13.97 9.99 -7.50
CA ASN A 376 -13.25 10.80 -8.47
C ASN A 376 -11.99 11.46 -7.87
N LEU A 377 -12.07 11.96 -6.63
CA LEU A 377 -10.91 12.49 -5.90
C LEU A 377 -9.86 11.41 -5.64
N THR A 378 -10.29 10.19 -5.31
CA THR A 378 -9.41 9.03 -5.17
C THR A 378 -8.72 8.69 -6.50
N SER A 379 -9.48 8.71 -7.61
CA SER A 379 -8.94 8.48 -8.95
C SER A 379 -7.95 9.57 -9.37
N ALA A 380 -8.24 10.83 -9.05
CA ALA A 380 -7.34 11.96 -9.28
C ALA A 380 -6.06 11.83 -8.46
N SER A 381 -6.16 11.40 -7.21
CA SER A 381 -5.02 11.13 -6.33
C SER A 381 -4.12 10.07 -6.96
N LEU A 382 -4.68 8.93 -7.37
CA LEU A 382 -3.95 7.84 -8.05
C LEU A 382 -3.28 8.29 -9.37
N LEU A 383 -3.95 9.13 -10.15
CA LEU A 383 -3.39 9.68 -11.40
C LEU A 383 -2.23 10.64 -11.14
N LEU A 384 -2.23 11.36 -10.02
CA LEU A 384 -1.16 12.27 -9.62
C LEU A 384 0.01 11.54 -8.95
N THR A 385 -0.24 10.45 -8.19
CA THR A 385 0.82 9.60 -7.61
C THR A 385 1.50 8.68 -8.60
N ASN A 386 0.81 8.22 -9.64
CA ASN A 386 1.45 7.38 -10.65
C ASN A 386 2.53 8.18 -11.38
N THR A 387 3.79 7.88 -11.05
CA THR A 387 5.03 8.37 -11.66
C THR A 387 5.23 7.78 -13.05
N LYS A 388 4.20 7.78 -13.90
CA LYS A 388 4.48 7.65 -15.34
C LYS A 388 5.30 8.89 -15.73
N PRO A 389 6.45 8.73 -16.40
CA PRO A 389 7.28 9.86 -16.82
C PRO A 389 6.40 10.86 -17.55
N LEU A 390 6.62 12.15 -17.29
CA LEU A 390 5.90 13.34 -17.80
C LEU A 390 5.55 13.28 -19.31
N GLY A 391 4.60 12.45 -19.72
CA GLY A 391 4.20 12.27 -21.12
C GLY A 391 5.31 11.75 -22.06
N LYS A 392 4.87 11.14 -23.16
CA LYS A 392 5.76 10.72 -24.27
C LYS A 392 6.62 11.88 -24.81
N LEU A 393 6.12 13.12 -24.69
CA LEU A 393 6.82 14.32 -25.14
C LEU A 393 8.06 14.65 -24.28
N PHE A 394 7.99 14.54 -22.95
CA PHE A 394 9.17 14.81 -22.12
C PHE A 394 10.22 13.71 -22.27
N SER A 395 9.79 12.45 -22.39
CA SER A 395 10.70 11.33 -22.69
C SER A 395 11.36 11.52 -24.06
N PHE A 396 10.59 11.98 -25.06
CA PHE A 396 11.14 12.34 -26.37
C PHE A 396 12.13 13.51 -26.26
N LEU A 397 11.81 14.57 -25.52
CA LEU A 397 12.68 15.74 -25.35
C LEU A 397 13.97 15.39 -24.60
N GLN A 398 13.93 14.52 -23.60
CA GLN A 398 15.11 14.02 -22.89
C GLN A 398 16.00 13.19 -23.81
N SER A 399 15.44 12.18 -24.50
CA SER A 399 16.19 11.37 -25.47
C SER A 399 16.75 12.22 -26.61
N PHE A 400 15.99 13.20 -27.08
CA PHE A 400 16.42 14.15 -28.09
C PHE A 400 17.56 15.04 -27.59
N ALA A 401 17.46 15.58 -26.36
CA ALA A 401 18.51 16.44 -25.78
C ALA A 401 19.83 15.68 -25.59
N ILE A 402 19.77 14.41 -25.18
CA ILE A 402 20.93 13.51 -25.12
C ILE A 402 21.50 13.30 -26.53
N ILE A 403 20.69 12.86 -27.51
CA ILE A 403 21.19 12.64 -28.88
C ILE A 403 21.81 13.91 -29.48
N VAL A 404 21.22 15.08 -29.23
CA VAL A 404 21.74 16.37 -29.73
C VAL A 404 23.05 16.75 -29.05
N ARG A 405 23.17 16.57 -27.73
CA ARG A 405 24.40 16.86 -26.99
C ARG A 405 25.55 15.97 -27.48
N GLU A 406 25.33 14.66 -27.49
CA GLU A 406 26.31 13.67 -27.92
C GLU A 406 26.67 13.86 -29.41
N GLY A 407 25.69 14.20 -30.24
CA GLY A 407 25.91 14.54 -31.65
C GLY A 407 26.78 15.80 -31.83
N LEU A 408 26.54 16.84 -31.03
CA LEU A 408 27.34 18.07 -31.05
C LEU A 408 28.78 17.81 -30.59
N GLU A 409 28.96 17.05 -29.50
CA GLU A 409 30.28 16.66 -28.99
C GLU A 409 31.08 15.88 -30.05
N ALA A 410 30.43 14.94 -30.76
CA ALA A 410 31.07 14.19 -31.85
C ALA A 410 31.51 15.08 -33.02
N VAL A 411 30.67 16.05 -33.43
CA VAL A 411 31.01 17.02 -34.49
C VAL A 411 32.20 17.89 -34.06
N LEU A 412 32.24 18.32 -32.79
CA LEU A 412 33.34 19.12 -32.24
C LEU A 412 34.66 18.34 -32.20
N ILE A 413 34.62 17.05 -31.83
CA ILE A 413 35.81 16.18 -31.87
C ILE A 413 36.33 16.03 -33.30
N VAL A 414 35.45 15.75 -34.27
CA VAL A 414 35.83 15.64 -35.69
C VAL A 414 36.41 16.97 -36.19
N ALA A 415 35.79 18.10 -35.86
CA ALA A 415 36.29 19.42 -36.22
C ALA A 415 37.68 19.70 -35.60
N ALA A 416 37.88 19.35 -34.33
CA ALA A 416 39.17 19.50 -33.64
C ALA A 416 40.27 18.65 -34.28
N ILE A 417 39.97 17.40 -34.65
CA ILE A 417 40.92 16.51 -35.35
C ILE A 417 41.26 17.08 -36.73
N ILE A 418 40.28 17.56 -37.49
CA ILE A 418 40.52 18.18 -38.80
C ILE A 418 41.36 19.46 -38.66
N ALA A 419 41.06 20.30 -37.67
CA ALA A 419 41.81 21.52 -37.39
C ALA A 419 43.27 21.19 -37.03
N PHE A 420 43.51 20.20 -36.17
CA PHE A 420 44.83 19.72 -35.80
C PHE A 420 45.63 19.17 -37.00
N LEU A 421 45.00 18.33 -37.84
CA LEU A 421 45.64 17.78 -39.05
C LEU A 421 45.95 18.86 -40.08
N THR A 422 45.14 19.92 -40.13
CA THR A 422 45.37 21.08 -41.01
C THR A 422 46.52 21.93 -40.50
N ALA A 423 46.59 22.17 -39.18
CA ALA A 423 47.66 22.95 -38.54
C ALA A 423 49.03 22.26 -38.60
N THR A 424 49.06 20.92 -38.52
CA THR A 424 50.29 20.11 -38.55
C THR A 424 50.77 19.75 -39.96
N GLY A 425 50.13 20.27 -41.02
CA GLY A 425 50.50 20.01 -42.41
C GLY A 425 50.13 18.61 -42.93
N SER A 426 49.47 17.78 -42.10
CA SER A 426 49.09 16.40 -42.41
C SER A 426 47.77 16.30 -43.20
N ARG A 427 47.56 17.19 -44.18
CA ARG A 427 46.28 17.28 -44.93
C ARG A 427 45.87 15.98 -45.63
N LYS A 428 46.84 15.15 -46.04
CA LYS A 428 46.56 13.84 -46.65
C LYS A 428 45.83 12.87 -45.73
N ALA A 429 45.89 13.07 -44.41
CA ALA A 429 45.23 12.21 -43.42
C ALA A 429 43.75 12.57 -43.19
N ILE A 430 43.31 13.78 -43.58
CA ILE A 430 41.92 14.24 -43.41
C ILE A 430 40.93 13.30 -44.11
N LYS A 431 41.30 12.71 -45.25
CA LYS A 431 40.48 11.72 -45.95
C LYS A 431 40.10 10.51 -45.08
N TYR A 432 40.98 10.09 -44.17
CA TYR A 432 40.70 8.96 -43.26
C TYR A 432 39.71 9.35 -42.16
N VAL A 433 39.73 10.62 -41.71
CA VAL A 433 38.71 11.14 -40.80
C VAL A 433 37.34 11.13 -41.48
N HIS A 434 37.27 11.51 -42.76
CA HIS A 434 36.03 11.43 -43.54
C HIS A 434 35.53 9.99 -43.73
N TYR A 435 36.43 9.04 -44.05
CA TYR A 435 36.05 7.63 -44.08
C TYR A 435 35.52 7.14 -42.74
N GLY A 436 36.12 7.57 -41.63
CA GLY A 436 35.69 7.22 -40.28
C GLY A 436 34.23 7.59 -40.00
N TRP A 437 33.87 8.88 -40.05
CA TRP A 437 32.50 9.28 -39.71
C TRP A 437 31.46 8.81 -40.73
N VAL A 438 31.81 8.72 -42.02
CA VAL A 438 30.90 8.16 -43.05
C VAL A 438 30.63 6.69 -42.78
N SER A 439 31.65 5.90 -42.43
CA SER A 439 31.48 4.48 -42.09
C SER A 439 30.63 4.29 -40.83
N ALA A 440 30.78 5.17 -39.83
CA ALA A 440 29.98 5.15 -38.62
C ALA A 440 28.50 5.42 -38.90
N LEU A 441 28.18 6.36 -39.81
CA LEU A 441 26.80 6.62 -40.24
C LEU A 441 26.19 5.42 -40.97
N ILE A 442 26.95 4.78 -41.86
CA ILE A 442 26.50 3.58 -42.58
C ILE A 442 26.25 2.43 -41.60
N ALA A 443 27.17 2.20 -40.66
CA ALA A 443 27.02 1.18 -39.63
C ALA A 443 25.79 1.43 -38.75
N GLY A 444 25.56 2.70 -38.34
CA GLY A 444 24.39 3.10 -37.57
C GLY A 444 23.07 2.83 -38.32
N LEU A 445 23.00 3.15 -39.61
CA LEU A 445 21.85 2.84 -40.47
C LEU A 445 21.62 1.33 -40.59
N ALA A 446 22.69 0.54 -40.77
CA ALA A 446 22.60 -0.91 -40.87
C ALA A 446 22.09 -1.54 -39.57
N THR A 447 22.57 -1.09 -38.41
CA THR A 447 22.09 -1.57 -37.10
C THR A 447 20.67 -1.15 -36.79
N TRP A 448 20.18 -0.05 -37.35
CA TRP A 448 18.78 0.38 -37.17
C TRP A 448 17.80 -0.47 -38.01
N MET A 449 18.25 -1.05 -39.12
CA MET A 449 17.43 -1.91 -39.98
C MET A 449 17.39 -3.39 -39.54
N LEU A 450 18.35 -3.81 -38.71
CA LEU A 450 18.38 -5.14 -38.06
C LEU A 450 17.51 -5.13 -36.81
#